data_AF-A0A161XAW5-F1
#
_entry.id   AF-A0A161XAW5-F1
#
_cell.length_a   1.000
_cell.length_b   1.000
_cell.length_c   1.000
_cell.angle_alpha   90.00
_cell.angle_beta   90.00
_cell.angle_gamma   90.00
#
_symmetry.space_group_name_H-M   'P 1'
#
loop_
_entity.id
_entity.type
_entity.pdbx_description
1 polymer ?
#
loop_
_entity_poly.entity_id
_entity_poly.type
_entity_poly.pdbx_seq_one_letter_code
_entity_poly.pdbx_strand_id
1 'polypeptide(L)'
;MIITEYLEIKIDFLETLFPGKVVIVIQNGAPNINNLGKLRLSIDRLETRLRQAGISSIEDVKYATIEVSGQLGYELKDNKKPLTKEDFMTLMAEISQMKEMIGDNIKPQGNKNEQNNIFQEISSRKFEGNKKEPYKYL
;
A
#
# COMPACT_ATOMS: atom_id res chain seq x y z
N MET A 1 -31.25 46.59 1.56
CA MET A 1 -32.35 45.64 1.31
C MET A 1 -32.53 44.84 2.60
N ILE A 2 -33.62 45.06 3.34
CA ILE A 2 -33.80 44.42 4.66
C ILE A 2 -33.88 42.87 4.54
N ILE A 3 -34.38 42.37 3.42
CA ILE A 3 -34.54 40.92 3.18
C ILE A 3 -33.19 40.23 3.01
N THR A 4 -32.23 40.83 2.29
CA THR A 4 -30.89 40.23 2.11
C THR A 4 -30.11 40.21 3.40
N GLU A 5 -30.22 41.30 4.18
CA GLU A 5 -29.58 41.46 5.48
C GLU A 5 -30.15 40.47 6.53
N TYR A 6 -31.47 40.25 6.51
CA TYR A 6 -32.12 39.22 7.33
C TYR A 6 -31.72 37.79 6.90
N LEU A 7 -31.51 37.58 5.60
CA LEU A 7 -31.13 36.27 5.07
C LEU A 7 -29.68 35.92 5.42
N GLU A 8 -28.76 36.88 5.35
CA GLU A 8 -27.36 36.72 5.81
C GLU A 8 -27.30 36.38 7.30
N ILE A 9 -27.99 37.14 8.16
CA ILE A 9 -28.01 36.90 9.61
C ILE A 9 -28.55 35.49 9.94
N LYS A 10 -29.53 34.99 9.18
CA LYS A 10 -30.11 33.66 9.39
C LYS A 10 -29.19 32.54 8.88
N ILE A 11 -28.36 32.79 7.86
CA ILE A 11 -27.37 31.84 7.35
C ILE A 11 -26.19 31.72 8.33
N ASP A 12 -25.70 32.85 8.86
CA ASP A 12 -24.63 32.90 9.88
C ASP A 12 -25.06 32.22 11.20
N PHE A 13 -26.35 32.36 11.58
CA PHE A 13 -26.92 31.65 12.73
C PHE A 13 -26.98 30.11 12.53
N LEU A 14 -27.13 29.64 11.30
CA LEU A 14 -27.02 28.21 10.99
C LEU A 14 -25.55 27.72 11.09
N GLU A 15 -24.58 28.57 10.76
CA GLU A 15 -23.15 28.27 10.84
C GLU A 15 -22.68 28.11 12.30
N THR A 16 -23.27 28.89 13.22
CA THR A 16 -22.98 28.84 14.66
C THR A 16 -23.56 27.64 15.42
N LEU A 17 -24.45 26.84 14.80
CA LEU A 17 -24.95 25.58 15.38
C LEU A 17 -24.09 24.35 15.03
N PHE A 18 -23.11 24.48 14.11
CA PHE A 18 -22.19 23.41 13.70
C PHE A 18 -20.68 23.75 13.81
N PRO A 19 -20.19 24.53 14.79
CA PRO A 19 -18.76 24.81 14.87
C PRO A 19 -17.98 23.54 15.23
N GLY A 20 -17.08 23.12 14.33
CA GLY A 20 -15.96 22.21 14.61
C GLY A 20 -16.21 20.70 14.59
N LYS A 21 -17.43 20.20 14.33
CA LYS A 21 -17.65 18.74 14.27
C LYS A 21 -17.35 18.19 12.88
N VAL A 22 -16.12 17.70 12.73
CA VAL A 22 -15.74 16.79 11.65
C VAL A 22 -16.63 15.54 11.75
N VAL A 23 -17.35 15.20 10.67
CA VAL A 23 -18.28 14.07 10.67
C VAL A 23 -17.69 12.92 9.86
N ILE A 24 -17.51 11.76 10.50
CA ILE A 24 -17.06 10.54 9.81
C ILE A 24 -18.18 10.04 8.88
N VAL A 25 -17.87 9.93 7.60
CA VAL A 25 -18.80 9.47 6.54
C VAL A 25 -18.41 8.13 5.93
N ILE A 26 -17.15 7.69 6.10
CA ILE A 26 -16.68 6.35 5.72
C ILE A 26 -15.86 5.78 6.86
N GLN A 27 -16.03 4.50 7.16
CA GLN A 27 -15.20 3.76 8.10
C GLN A 27 -14.90 2.36 7.55
N ASN A 28 -13.62 2.02 7.43
CA ASN A 28 -13.11 0.75 6.90
C ASN A 28 -13.70 0.33 5.54
N GLY A 29 -13.96 1.28 4.66
CA GLY A 29 -14.54 1.05 3.35
C GLY A 29 -16.06 0.91 3.34
N ALA A 30 -16.75 1.23 4.44
CA ALA A 30 -18.20 1.24 4.52
C ALA A 30 -18.72 2.67 4.75
N PRO A 31 -19.68 3.18 3.95
CA PRO A 31 -20.32 4.46 4.18
C PRO A 31 -21.17 4.46 5.46
N ASN A 32 -21.07 5.52 6.26
CA ASN A 32 -21.92 5.74 7.42
C ASN A 32 -23.23 6.43 7.00
N ILE A 33 -24.24 5.64 6.67
CA ILE A 33 -25.54 6.11 6.16
C ILE A 33 -26.22 7.11 7.10
N ASN A 34 -26.12 6.88 8.42
CA ASN A 34 -26.70 7.77 9.42
C ASN A 34 -26.09 9.17 9.37
N ASN A 35 -24.76 9.25 9.26
CA ASN A 35 -24.05 10.52 9.20
C ASN A 35 -24.24 11.22 7.85
N LEU A 36 -24.28 10.46 6.76
CA LEU A 36 -24.63 10.96 5.43
C LEU A 36 -26.04 11.59 5.41
N GLY A 37 -27.02 10.95 6.06
CA GLY A 37 -28.37 11.50 6.23
C GLY A 37 -28.39 12.83 6.99
N LYS A 38 -27.63 12.94 8.09
CA LYS A 38 -27.49 14.19 8.87
C LYS A 38 -26.88 15.33 8.05
N LEU A 39 -25.95 15.00 7.16
CA LEU A 39 -25.28 15.95 6.27
C LEU A 39 -26.07 16.23 4.98
N ARG A 40 -27.20 15.54 4.74
CA ARG A 40 -27.93 15.57 3.46
C ARG A 40 -27.00 15.29 2.27
N LEU A 41 -26.03 14.40 2.46
CA LEU A 41 -25.04 14.01 1.46
C LEU A 41 -25.38 12.62 0.93
N SER A 42 -25.67 12.50 -0.37
CA SER A 42 -25.90 11.18 -0.99
C SER A 42 -24.59 10.41 -1.18
N ILE A 43 -24.69 9.09 -1.31
CA ILE A 43 -23.56 8.21 -1.63
C ILE A 43 -22.90 8.65 -2.94
N ASP A 44 -23.67 8.92 -3.99
CA ASP A 44 -23.14 9.37 -5.28
C ASP A 44 -22.31 10.67 -5.17
N ARG A 45 -22.71 11.59 -4.29
CA ARG A 45 -21.95 12.83 -4.04
C ARG A 45 -20.68 12.56 -3.25
N LEU A 46 -20.74 11.66 -2.27
CA LEU A 46 -19.56 11.19 -1.55
C LEU A 46 -18.56 10.55 -2.52
N GLU A 47 -19.00 9.65 -3.39
CA GLU A 47 -18.18 9.00 -4.41
C GLU A 47 -17.61 10.00 -5.42
N THR A 48 -18.39 10.99 -5.82
CA THR A 48 -17.90 12.06 -6.69
C THR A 48 -16.74 12.82 -6.04
N ARG A 49 -16.84 13.14 -4.75
CA ARG A 49 -15.76 13.79 -4.00
C ARG A 49 -14.54 12.88 -3.84
N LEU A 50 -14.73 11.58 -3.60
CA LEU A 50 -13.63 10.61 -3.58
C LEU A 50 -12.88 10.58 -4.91
N ARG A 51 -13.61 10.52 -6.05
CA ARG A 51 -12.99 10.56 -7.38
C ARG A 51 -12.24 11.86 -7.63
N GLN A 52 -12.77 13.00 -7.19
CA GLN A 52 -12.07 14.29 -7.27
C GLN A 52 -10.77 14.31 -6.46
N ALA A 53 -10.71 13.55 -5.36
CA ALA A 53 -9.52 13.34 -4.56
C ALA A 53 -8.57 12.25 -5.11
N GLY A 54 -8.88 11.65 -6.26
CA GLY A 54 -8.08 10.58 -6.88
C GLY A 54 -8.38 9.17 -6.35
N ILE A 55 -9.44 9.01 -5.55
CA ILE A 55 -9.82 7.73 -4.93
C ILE A 55 -10.92 7.09 -5.76
N SER A 56 -10.62 5.93 -6.36
CA SER A 56 -11.56 5.27 -7.28
C SER A 56 -12.58 4.37 -6.59
N SER A 57 -12.26 3.87 -5.38
CA SER A 57 -13.13 2.95 -4.64
C SER A 57 -13.27 3.38 -3.18
N ILE A 58 -14.51 3.37 -2.68
CA ILE A 58 -14.80 3.56 -1.25
C ILE A 58 -14.07 2.51 -0.41
N GLU A 59 -13.92 1.28 -0.92
CA GLU A 59 -13.30 0.17 -0.18
C GLU A 59 -11.83 0.42 0.16
N ASP A 60 -11.14 1.29 -0.59
CA ASP A 60 -9.74 1.63 -0.36
C ASP A 60 -9.56 2.64 0.79
N VAL A 61 -10.66 3.22 1.28
CA VAL A 61 -10.67 4.26 2.32
C VAL A 61 -10.74 3.63 3.71
N LYS A 62 -9.82 4.00 4.59
CA LYS A 62 -9.82 3.63 6.01
C LYS A 62 -10.81 4.49 6.80
N TYR A 63 -10.76 5.80 6.62
CA TYR A 63 -11.80 6.70 7.05
C TYR A 63 -11.91 7.90 6.12
N ALA A 64 -13.12 8.46 6.01
CA ALA A 64 -13.32 9.76 5.39
C ALA A 64 -14.24 10.60 6.27
N THR A 65 -14.00 11.90 6.23
CA THR A 65 -14.70 12.89 7.03
C THR A 65 -15.17 14.05 6.17
N ILE A 66 -16.27 14.68 6.59
CA ILE A 66 -16.70 15.96 6.06
C ILE A 66 -16.48 17.02 7.12
N GLU A 67 -15.71 18.04 6.77
CA GLU A 67 -15.47 19.22 7.60
C GLU A 67 -16.64 20.21 7.51
N VAL A 68 -16.67 21.20 8.41
CA VAL A 68 -17.68 22.28 8.41
C VAL A 68 -17.69 23.05 7.09
N SER A 69 -16.51 23.22 6.49
CA SER A 69 -16.31 23.80 5.15
C SER A 69 -16.95 22.98 4.02
N GLY A 70 -17.41 21.76 4.31
CA GLY A 70 -17.91 20.80 3.33
C GLY A 70 -16.81 20.03 2.60
N GLN A 71 -15.54 20.29 2.92
CA GLN A 71 -14.39 19.59 2.35
C GLN A 71 -14.30 18.14 2.85
N LEU A 72 -13.71 17.29 2.01
CA LEU A 72 -13.50 15.87 2.27
C LEU A 72 -12.08 15.67 2.85
N GLY A 73 -12.00 15.23 4.10
CA GLY A 73 -10.78 14.65 4.67
C GLY A 73 -10.79 13.12 4.50
N TYR A 74 -9.64 12.49 4.31
CA TYR A 74 -9.56 11.04 4.17
C TYR A 74 -8.21 10.45 4.58
N GLU A 75 -8.22 9.16 4.91
CA GLU A 75 -7.03 8.31 4.96
C GLU A 75 -7.31 7.01 4.19
N LEU A 76 -6.37 6.60 3.36
CA LEU A 76 -6.41 5.31 2.67
C LEU A 76 -6.02 4.16 3.60
N LYS A 77 -6.47 2.95 3.30
CA LYS A 77 -5.96 1.73 3.95
C LYS A 77 -4.45 1.63 3.73
N ASP A 78 -3.73 1.02 4.68
CA ASP A 78 -2.26 1.05 4.68
C ASP A 78 -1.65 0.44 3.40
N ASN A 79 -2.28 -0.61 2.85
CA ASN A 79 -1.88 -1.23 1.58
C ASN A 79 -2.31 -0.46 0.31
N LYS A 80 -2.97 0.68 0.46
CA LYS A 80 -3.44 1.56 -0.62
C LYS A 80 -2.79 2.94 -0.57
N LYS A 81 -2.03 3.26 0.49
CA LYS A 81 -1.25 4.50 0.58
C LYS A 81 -0.15 4.51 -0.48
N PRO A 82 0.12 5.65 -1.12
CA PRO A 82 1.27 5.78 -2.00
C PRO A 82 2.56 5.64 -1.18
N LEU A 83 3.60 5.08 -1.80
CA LEU A 83 4.92 5.00 -1.18
C LEU A 83 5.50 6.42 -1.00
N THR A 84 5.99 6.74 0.19
CA THR A 84 6.68 8.01 0.40
C THR A 84 8.14 7.92 -0.04
N LYS A 85 8.78 9.07 -0.24
CA LYS A 85 10.21 9.12 -0.53
C LYS A 85 11.04 8.51 0.61
N GLU A 86 10.61 8.72 1.85
CA GLU A 86 11.27 8.16 3.03
C GLU A 86 11.21 6.64 3.02
N ASP A 87 10.02 6.05 2.83
CA ASP A 87 9.84 4.60 2.72
C ASP A 87 10.75 3.99 1.64
N PHE A 88 10.82 4.66 0.48
CA PHE A 88 11.67 4.23 -0.63
C PHE A 88 13.17 4.30 -0.28
N MET A 89 13.63 5.36 0.39
CA MET A 89 15.03 5.50 0.79
C MET A 89 15.42 4.46 1.84
N THR A 90 14.55 4.20 2.82
CA THR A 90 14.75 3.17 3.84
C THR A 90 14.89 1.80 3.19
N LEU A 91 13.99 1.44 2.26
CA LEU A 91 14.06 0.19 1.50
C LEU A 91 15.39 0.08 0.72
N MET A 92 15.81 1.14 0.03
CA MET A 92 17.05 1.13 -0.74
C MET A 92 18.30 1.02 0.14
N ALA A 93 18.28 1.63 1.33
CA ALA A 93 19.36 1.51 2.30
C ALA A 93 19.46 0.09 2.85
N GLU A 94 18.34 -0.52 3.22
CA GLU A 94 18.26 -1.92 3.67
C GLU A 94 18.76 -2.88 2.58
N ILE A 95 18.32 -2.70 1.33
CA ILE A 95 18.79 -3.49 0.18
C ILE A 95 20.30 -3.34 -0.02
N SER A 96 20.84 -2.13 0.12
CA SER A 96 22.28 -1.87 -0.04
C SER A 96 23.10 -2.56 1.05
N GLN A 97 22.66 -2.49 2.31
CA GLN A 97 23.29 -3.18 3.44
C GLN A 97 23.25 -4.70 3.26
N MET A 98 22.10 -5.25 2.86
CA MET A 98 21.99 -6.68 2.56
C MET A 98 22.93 -7.09 1.41
N LYS A 99 23.05 -6.25 0.37
CA LYS A 99 23.96 -6.52 -0.76
C LYS A 99 25.43 -6.56 -0.30
N GLU A 100 25.84 -5.72 0.64
CA GLU A 100 27.19 -5.77 1.21
C GLU A 100 27.41 -7.08 1.99
N MET A 101 26.45 -7.47 2.82
CA MET A 101 26.51 -8.74 3.59
C MET A 101 26.51 -10.00 2.70
N ILE A 102 25.72 -10.00 1.62
CA ILE A 102 25.69 -11.09 0.63
C ILE A 102 26.93 -11.03 -0.28
N GLY A 103 27.42 -9.84 -0.60
CA GLY A 103 28.61 -9.60 -1.42
C GLY A 103 29.90 -10.16 -0.81
N ASP A 104 29.99 -10.23 0.52
CA ASP A 104 31.08 -10.94 1.20
C ASP A 104 30.99 -12.49 1.07
N ASN A 105 29.81 -13.04 0.77
CA ASN A 105 29.60 -14.47 0.49
C ASN A 105 29.54 -14.82 -1.01
N ILE A 106 29.56 -13.83 -1.91
CA ILE A 106 29.76 -14.01 -3.35
C ILE A 106 31.01 -13.25 -3.78
N LYS A 107 32.16 -13.61 -3.19
CA LYS A 107 33.38 -13.56 -3.99
C LYS A 107 33.22 -14.62 -5.08
N PRO A 108 33.32 -14.31 -6.39
CA PRO A 108 33.83 -15.32 -7.29
C PRO A 108 35.18 -15.72 -6.71
N GLN A 109 35.24 -16.92 -6.12
CA GLN A 109 36.50 -17.54 -5.76
C GLN A 109 37.26 -17.73 -7.07
N GLY A 110 38.04 -16.72 -7.45
CA GLY A 110 39.29 -16.93 -8.15
C GLY A 110 40.24 -17.65 -7.21
N ASN A 111 39.91 -18.90 -6.87
CA ASN A 111 40.83 -19.79 -6.18
C ASN A 111 41.89 -20.20 -7.19
N LYS A 112 43.05 -19.54 -7.09
CA LYS A 112 44.31 -20.24 -7.27
C LYS A 112 44.41 -21.27 -6.14
N ASN A 113 43.79 -22.43 -6.33
CA ASN A 113 44.07 -23.72 -5.69
C ASN A 113 43.16 -24.77 -6.34
N GLU A 114 43.59 -25.22 -7.52
CA GLU A 114 42.92 -26.16 -8.43
C GLU A 114 42.91 -27.63 -7.95
N GLN A 115 42.98 -27.94 -6.66
CA GLN A 115 43.22 -29.34 -6.28
C GLN A 115 42.05 -30.18 -5.82
N ASN A 116 40.85 -29.64 -5.53
CA ASN A 116 39.72 -30.50 -5.19
C ASN A 116 38.37 -29.89 -5.59
N ASN A 117 38.02 -29.98 -6.88
CA ASN A 117 36.66 -29.69 -7.34
C ASN A 117 35.87 -30.99 -7.51
N ILE A 118 34.64 -31.04 -6.97
CA ILE A 118 33.70 -32.19 -7.08
C ILE A 118 33.49 -32.60 -8.56
N PHE A 119 33.59 -31.66 -9.49
CA PHE A 119 33.53 -31.91 -10.93
C PHE A 119 34.74 -32.68 -11.48
N GLN A 120 35.93 -32.53 -10.90
CA GLN A 120 37.09 -33.36 -11.23
C GLN A 120 36.95 -34.77 -10.66
N GLU A 121 36.29 -34.95 -9.51
CA GLU A 121 36.03 -36.27 -8.93
C GLU A 121 35.13 -37.13 -9.82
N ILE A 122 34.12 -36.53 -10.43
CA ILE A 122 33.21 -37.21 -11.39
C ILE A 122 33.94 -37.53 -12.71
N SER A 123 34.91 -36.69 -13.10
CA SER A 123 35.69 -36.87 -14.33
C SER A 123 36.83 -37.88 -14.18
N SER A 124 37.38 -38.01 -12.97
CA SER A 124 38.55 -38.86 -12.65
C SER A 124 38.17 -40.25 -12.13
N ARG A 125 36.97 -40.41 -11.58
CA ARG A 125 36.38 -41.74 -11.49
C ARG A 125 36.05 -42.18 -12.91
N LYS A 126 36.91 -43.05 -13.47
CA LYS A 126 36.44 -43.99 -14.50
C LYS A 126 35.10 -44.50 -14.01
N PHE A 127 34.06 -44.29 -14.81
CA PHE A 127 32.75 -44.86 -14.58
C PHE A 127 32.93 -46.39 -14.58
N GLU A 128 33.25 -46.96 -13.43
CA GLU A 128 33.09 -48.39 -13.16
C GLU A 128 31.60 -48.60 -12.98
N GLY A 129 30.86 -48.44 -14.08
CA GLY A 129 29.60 -49.14 -14.26
C GLY A 129 29.93 -50.61 -14.09
N ASN A 130 29.54 -51.16 -12.94
CA ASN A 130 29.67 -52.58 -12.66
C ASN A 130 28.94 -53.31 -13.80
N LYS A 131 29.69 -54.06 -14.62
CA LYS A 131 29.19 -54.81 -15.79
C LYS A 131 28.28 -56.00 -15.39
N LYS A 132 27.57 -55.92 -14.27
CA LYS A 132 26.75 -56.98 -13.68
C LYS A 132 25.37 -56.50 -13.26
N GLU A 133 24.80 -55.53 -13.95
CA GLU A 133 23.35 -55.35 -13.87
C GLU A 133 22.71 -56.13 -15.03
N PRO A 134 21.97 -57.21 -14.74
CA PRO A 134 21.31 -57.96 -15.78
C PRO A 134 20.19 -57.10 -16.37
N TYR A 135 20.17 -56.97 -17.70
CA TYR A 135 19.03 -56.40 -18.40
C TYR A 135 17.78 -57.21 -18.05
N LYS A 136 16.92 -56.65 -17.21
CA LYS A 136 15.57 -57.14 -17.02
C LYS A 136 14.68 -56.30 -17.94
N TYR A 137 14.39 -56.88 -19.11
CA TYR A 137 13.28 -56.43 -19.94
C TYR A 137 11.97 -56.68 -19.17
N LEU A 138 11.19 -55.62 -18.97
CA LEU A 138 9.72 -55.59 -18.99
C LEU A 138 9.28 -54.12 -19.02
#